data_AF-A0A7U9EP67-F1
#
_entry.id   AF-A0A7U9EP67-F1
#
_cell.length_a   1.000
_cell.length_b   1.000
_cell.length_c   1.000
_cell.angle_alpha   90.00
_cell.angle_beta   90.00
_cell.angle_gamma   90.00
#
_symmetry.space_group_name_H-M   'P 1'
#
loop_
_entity.id
_entity.type
_entity.pdbx_description
1 polymer ?
#
loop_
_entity_poly.entity_id
_entity_poly.type
_entity_poly.pdbx_seq_one_letter_code
_entity_poly.pdbx_strand_id
1 'polypeptide(L)'
;MKPITLRQLLDTNQFQNLLHLKKELISYKNSGVIFYKEVMSSLEIDTPFELYFVLSKGGIEYENAFPMPINFYREYLTYNRPLEYLAFFYQEYYGTKNIPSDRFFQTLNVFQAKKYVWFYNSREDGKYGLGTV
;
A
#
# COMPACT_ATOMS: atom_id res chain seq x y z
N MET A 1 -5.83 10.78 2.16
CA MET A 1 -4.41 10.56 2.50
C MET A 1 -3.57 11.18 1.41
N LYS A 2 -2.76 12.21 1.72
CA LYS A 2 -1.89 12.87 0.74
C LYS A 2 -0.58 12.09 0.57
N PRO A 3 0.08 12.16 -0.59
CA PRO A 3 1.44 11.62 -0.77
C PRO A 3 2.39 12.22 0.26
N ILE A 4 3.36 11.43 0.70
CA ILE A 4 4.38 11.83 1.67
C ILE A 4 5.77 11.75 1.04
N THR A 5 6.73 12.54 1.54
CA THR A 5 8.14 12.45 1.16
C THR A 5 8.99 11.88 2.30
N LEU A 6 10.18 11.37 1.99
CA LEU A 6 11.11 10.94 3.03
C LEU A 6 11.57 12.12 3.90
N ARG A 7 11.65 13.34 3.34
CA ARG A 7 11.90 14.57 4.12
C ARG A 7 10.86 14.76 5.22
N GLN A 8 9.57 14.71 4.86
CA GLN A 8 8.48 14.88 5.83
C GLN A 8 8.52 13.83 6.95
N LEU A 9 8.91 12.59 6.62
CA LEU A 9 9.09 11.54 7.63
C LEU A 9 10.31 11.79 8.52
N LEU A 10 11.43 12.29 7.98
CA LEU A 10 12.60 12.66 8.79
C LEU A 10 12.31 13.82 9.75
N ASP A 11 11.53 14.82 9.31
CA ASP A 11 11.18 16.00 10.09
C ASP A 11 10.35 15.66 11.35
N THR A 12 9.80 14.45 11.46
CA THR A 12 9.14 13.95 12.67
C THR A 12 10.10 13.73 13.85
N ASN A 13 11.41 13.78 13.62
CA ASN A 13 12.47 13.47 14.59
C ASN A 13 12.40 12.06 15.20
N GLN A 14 11.58 11.15 14.65
CA GLN A 14 11.52 9.75 15.07
C GLN A 14 12.68 8.92 14.52
N PHE A 15 13.41 9.45 13.54
CA PHE A 15 14.49 8.75 12.85
C PHE A 15 15.79 9.54 12.92
N GLN A 16 16.89 8.86 13.22
CA GLN A 16 18.21 9.49 13.39
C GLN A 16 18.76 10.14 12.11
N ASN A 17 18.51 9.52 10.95
CA ASN A 17 18.98 9.98 9.64
C ASN A 17 18.24 9.23 8.51
N LEU A 18 18.47 9.65 7.27
CA LEU A 18 17.85 9.06 6.07
C LEU A 18 18.10 7.55 5.94
N LEU A 19 19.32 7.08 6.25
CA LEU A 19 19.64 5.66 6.16
C LEU A 19 18.86 4.84 7.19
N HIS A 20 18.76 5.34 8.43
CA HIS A 20 17.95 4.72 9.48
C HIS A 20 16.47 4.68 9.08
N LEU A 21 15.90 5.78 8.59
CA LEU A 21 14.53 5.83 8.09
C LEU A 21 14.29 4.78 7.00
N LYS A 22 15.14 4.75 5.96
CA LYS A 22 14.97 3.79 4.85
C LYS A 22 15.03 2.34 5.32
N LYS A 23 15.94 2.01 6.26
CA LYS A 23 16.05 0.66 6.84
C LYS A 23 14.79 0.28 7.61
N GLU A 24 14.26 1.19 8.44
CA GLU A 24 13.01 0.96 9.18
C GLU A 24 11.82 0.77 8.24
N LEU A 25 11.66 1.62 7.22
CA LEU A 25 10.58 1.48 6.23
C LEU A 25 10.66 0.14 5.48
N ILE A 26 11.86 -0.30 5.09
CA ILE A 26 12.06 -1.63 4.48
C ILE A 26 11.67 -2.74 5.46
N SER A 27 12.08 -2.63 6.73
CA SER A 27 11.74 -3.60 7.78
C SER A 27 10.22 -3.69 7.99
N TYR A 28 9.54 -2.55 8.09
CA TYR A 28 8.09 -2.47 8.25
C TYR A 28 7.36 -3.01 7.02
N LYS A 29 7.79 -2.68 5.80
CA LYS A 29 7.23 -3.24 4.56
C LYS A 29 7.41 -4.75 4.49
N ASN A 30 8.58 -5.26 4.85
CA ASN A 30 8.85 -6.71 4.92
C ASN A 30 7.99 -7.41 5.99
N SER A 31 7.64 -6.73 7.08
CA SER A 31 6.70 -7.26 8.07
C SER A 31 5.25 -7.24 7.57
N GLY A 32 4.93 -6.33 6.64
CA GLY A 32 3.61 -6.13 6.06
C GLY A 32 2.75 -5.10 6.78
N VAL A 33 3.24 -4.42 7.83
CA VAL A 33 2.45 -3.42 8.56
C VAL A 33 2.29 -2.09 7.81
N ILE A 34 3.20 -1.84 6.86
CA ILE A 34 3.08 -0.75 5.89
C ILE A 34 3.26 -1.28 4.47
N PHE A 35 2.88 -0.47 3.49
CA PHE A 35 3.15 -0.70 2.09
C PHE A 35 3.41 0.61 1.33
N TYR A 36 4.29 0.54 0.36
CA TYR A 36 4.56 1.55 -0.65
C TYR A 36 5.02 0.82 -1.91
N LYS A 37 4.76 1.36 -3.11
CA LYS A 37 5.05 0.67 -4.37
C LYS A 37 6.53 0.72 -4.72
N GLU A 38 7.19 1.81 -4.34
CA GLU A 38 8.51 2.23 -4.78
C GLU A 38 9.63 1.32 -4.26
N VAL A 39 10.78 1.41 -4.92
CA VAL A 39 12.04 0.80 -4.47
C VAL A 39 12.73 1.80 -3.53
N MET A 40 12.71 1.51 -2.22
CA MET A 40 13.16 2.44 -1.18
C MET A 40 14.64 2.84 -1.31
N SER A 41 15.50 1.97 -1.82
CA SER A 41 16.93 2.27 -2.02
C SER A 41 17.12 3.41 -3.04
N SER A 42 16.34 3.44 -4.11
CA SER A 42 16.41 4.47 -5.17
C SER A 42 15.49 5.67 -4.97
N LEU A 43 14.57 5.62 -3.99
CA LEU A 43 13.65 6.73 -3.74
C LEU A 43 14.40 7.97 -3.23
N GLU A 44 14.24 9.10 -3.92
CA GLU A 44 14.86 10.37 -3.53
C GLU A 44 14.13 11.01 -2.36
N ILE A 45 14.82 11.88 -1.61
CA ILE A 45 14.31 12.40 -0.33
C ILE A 45 13.03 13.24 -0.49
N ASP A 46 12.90 13.93 -1.63
CA ASP A 46 11.82 14.88 -1.93
C ASP A 46 10.78 14.32 -2.90
N THR A 47 10.94 13.08 -3.38
CA THR A 47 9.94 12.43 -4.23
C THR A 47 8.72 12.04 -3.42
N PRO A 48 7.50 12.54 -3.75
CA PRO A 48 6.28 12.12 -3.10
C PRO A 48 5.94 10.67 -3.47
N PHE A 49 5.43 9.91 -2.50
CA PHE A 49 4.96 8.55 -2.70
C PHE A 49 3.78 8.21 -1.80
N GLU A 50 3.06 7.15 -2.14
CA GLU A 50 1.93 6.68 -1.35
C GLU A 50 2.40 5.67 -0.31
N LEU A 51 2.20 6.00 0.96
CA LEU A 51 2.54 5.15 2.09
C LEU A 51 1.27 4.68 2.79
N TYR A 52 1.00 3.39 2.79
CA TYR A 52 -0.18 2.77 3.38
C TYR A 52 0.18 2.10 4.71
N PHE A 53 -0.74 2.13 5.67
CA PHE A 53 -0.60 1.45 6.96
C PHE A 53 -1.80 0.55 7.18
N VAL A 54 -1.58 -0.68 7.66
CA VAL A 54 -2.67 -1.65 7.90
C VAL A 54 -3.78 -1.08 8.81
N LEU A 55 -3.42 -0.20 9.75
CA LEU A 55 -4.35 0.35 10.73
C LEU A 55 -5.09 1.61 10.28
N SER A 56 -4.74 2.19 9.13
CA SER A 56 -5.35 3.43 8.63
C SER A 56 -6.68 3.16 7.94
N LYS A 57 -7.71 2.77 8.69
CA LYS A 57 -9.04 2.51 8.14
C LYS A 57 -9.80 3.80 7.82
N GLY A 58 -10.52 3.85 6.69
CA GLY A 58 -11.61 4.82 6.45
C GLY A 58 -11.23 6.29 6.16
N GLY A 59 -9.97 6.58 5.81
CA GLY A 59 -9.49 7.96 5.54
C GLY A 59 -8.50 8.07 4.38
N ILE A 60 -8.46 7.06 3.52
CA ILE A 60 -7.50 6.97 2.42
C ILE A 60 -8.18 7.48 1.15
N GLU A 61 -7.59 8.49 0.53
CA GLU A 61 -8.16 9.13 -0.68
C GLU A 61 -7.77 8.34 -1.94
N TYR A 62 -6.65 7.62 -1.89
CA TYR A 62 -6.11 6.84 -2.99
C TYR A 62 -6.37 5.35 -2.70
N GLU A 63 -7.32 4.77 -3.40
CA GLU A 63 -7.73 3.37 -3.20
C GLU A 63 -6.82 2.39 -3.99
N ASN A 64 -5.51 2.63 -3.98
CA ASN A 64 -4.55 1.91 -4.83
C ASN A 64 -3.93 0.68 -4.17
N ALA A 65 -4.06 0.51 -2.85
CA ALA A 65 -3.49 -0.63 -2.14
C ALA A 65 -4.21 -0.96 -0.84
N PHE A 66 -4.55 -2.23 -0.63
CA PHE A 66 -5.19 -2.72 0.59
C PHE A 66 -4.54 -4.02 1.10
N PRO A 67 -4.52 -4.23 2.43
CA PRO A 67 -3.92 -5.42 3.04
C PRO A 67 -4.94 -6.54 3.27
N MET A 68 -4.46 -7.78 3.21
CA MET A 68 -5.14 -8.98 3.68
C MET A 68 -4.20 -9.71 4.66
N PRO A 69 -4.66 -10.14 5.84
CA PRO A 69 -3.81 -10.92 6.75
C PRO A 69 -3.37 -12.24 6.11
N ILE A 70 -2.13 -12.67 6.36
CA ILE A 70 -1.51 -13.81 5.67
C ILE A 70 -2.29 -15.12 5.84
N ASN A 71 -2.98 -15.32 6.96
CA ASN A 71 -3.79 -16.52 7.20
C ASN A 71 -4.99 -16.59 6.26
N PHE A 72 -5.72 -15.47 6.10
CA PHE A 72 -6.82 -15.37 5.13
C PHE A 72 -6.33 -15.45 3.68
N TYR A 73 -5.12 -14.96 3.39
CA TYR A 73 -4.53 -15.11 2.06
C TYR A 73 -4.26 -16.57 1.70
N ARG A 74 -3.84 -17.39 2.68
CA ARG A 74 -3.66 -18.83 2.45
C ARG A 74 -4.99 -19.51 2.13
N GLU A 75 -6.04 -19.20 2.89
CA GLU A 75 -7.40 -19.69 2.61
C GLU A 75 -7.90 -19.23 1.23
N TYR A 76 -7.70 -17.95 0.90
CA TYR A 76 -8.02 -17.37 -0.40
C TYR A 76 -7.38 -18.15 -1.56
N LEU A 77 -6.11 -18.55 -1.41
CA LEU A 77 -5.44 -19.39 -2.40
C LEU A 77 -6.01 -20.82 -2.47
N THR A 78 -6.42 -21.39 -1.33
CA THR A 78 -7.01 -22.74 -1.27
C THR A 78 -8.40 -22.80 -1.92
N TYR A 79 -9.21 -21.76 -1.78
CA TYR A 79 -10.60 -21.73 -2.27
C TYR A 79 -10.76 -21.19 -3.70
N ASN A 80 -9.76 -21.34 -4.57
CA ASN A 80 -9.79 -20.83 -5.95
C ASN A 80 -9.94 -19.31 -6.07
N ARG A 81 -9.39 -18.54 -5.13
CA ARG A 81 -9.26 -17.07 -5.22
C ARG A 81 -10.61 -16.34 -5.39
N PRO A 82 -11.58 -16.57 -4.50
CA PRO A 82 -12.90 -15.93 -4.57
C PRO A 82 -12.76 -14.40 -4.47
N LEU A 83 -13.39 -13.68 -5.41
CA LEU A 83 -13.34 -12.21 -5.45
C LEU A 83 -13.96 -11.57 -4.21
N GLU A 84 -14.89 -12.27 -3.57
CA GLU A 84 -15.59 -11.88 -2.36
C GLU A 84 -14.62 -11.61 -1.21
N TYR A 85 -13.50 -12.35 -1.13
CA TYR A 85 -12.45 -12.07 -0.15
C TYR A 85 -11.79 -10.71 -0.43
N LEU A 86 -11.41 -10.46 -1.68
CA LEU A 86 -10.78 -9.19 -2.06
C LEU A 86 -11.72 -8.01 -1.81
N ALA A 87 -12.99 -8.14 -2.19
CA ALA A 87 -14.01 -7.14 -1.95
C ALA A 87 -14.20 -6.87 -0.45
N PHE A 88 -14.28 -7.92 0.37
CA PHE A 88 -14.42 -7.78 1.82
C PHE A 88 -13.25 -6.99 2.44
N PHE A 89 -12.00 -7.39 2.16
CA PHE A 89 -10.84 -6.70 2.72
C PHE A 89 -10.67 -5.27 2.18
N TYR A 90 -11.06 -5.03 0.92
CA TYR A 90 -11.12 -3.69 0.35
C TYR A 90 -12.11 -2.79 1.11
N GLN A 91 -13.35 -3.25 1.28
CA GLN A 91 -14.39 -2.50 1.97
C GLN A 91 -14.03 -2.23 3.42
N GLU A 92 -13.50 -3.24 4.13
CA GLU A 92 -13.05 -3.12 5.52
C GLU A 92 -11.91 -2.11 5.69
N TYR A 93 -10.98 -2.06 4.73
CA TYR A 93 -9.84 -1.17 4.80
C TYR A 93 -10.22 0.28 4.47
N TYR A 94 -11.00 0.49 3.41
CA TYR A 94 -11.42 1.83 2.98
C TYR A 94 -12.68 2.33 3.69
N GLY A 95 -13.36 1.51 4.47
CA GLY A 95 -14.60 1.87 5.16
C GLY A 95 -15.73 2.23 4.20
N THR A 96 -15.75 1.62 3.01
CA THR A 96 -16.68 1.94 1.93
C THR A 96 -17.59 0.75 1.62
N LYS A 97 -18.82 1.03 1.19
CA LYS A 97 -19.72 0.02 0.61
C LYS A 97 -19.56 -0.11 -0.89
N ASN A 98 -18.94 0.87 -1.54
CA ASN A 98 -18.74 0.87 -2.99
C ASN A 98 -17.57 -0.04 -3.34
N ILE A 99 -17.86 -1.14 -4.02
CA ILE A 99 -16.86 -2.12 -4.46
C ILE A 99 -16.51 -1.82 -5.93
N PRO A 100 -15.23 -1.78 -6.31
CA PRO A 100 -14.81 -1.73 -7.71
C PRO A 100 -15.31 -2.92 -8.53
N SER A 101 -15.28 -2.80 -9.86
CA SER A 101 -15.61 -3.92 -10.75
C SER A 101 -14.65 -5.11 -10.59
N ASP A 102 -15.09 -6.33 -10.90
CA ASP A 102 -14.24 -7.53 -10.90
C ASP A 102 -12.94 -7.37 -11.70
N ARG A 103 -13.00 -6.62 -12.81
CA ARG A 103 -11.83 -6.33 -13.66
C ARG A 103 -10.73 -5.60 -12.88
N PHE A 104 -11.10 -4.70 -11.96
CA PHE A 104 -10.15 -4.01 -11.09
C PHE A 104 -9.34 -5.03 -10.28
N PHE A 105 -10.04 -5.93 -9.58
CA PHE A 105 -9.41 -6.95 -8.74
C PHE A 105 -8.53 -7.92 -9.52
N GLN A 106 -8.93 -8.28 -10.74
CA GLN A 106 -8.15 -9.16 -11.63
C GLN A 106 -6.84 -8.52 -12.11
N THR A 107 -6.72 -7.18 -12.07
CA THR A 107 -5.51 -6.46 -12.47
C THR A 107 -4.56 -6.13 -11.33
N LEU A 108 -4.90 -6.48 -10.09
CA LEU A 108 -4.08 -6.16 -8.93
C LEU A 108 -2.81 -7.01 -8.89
N ASN A 109 -1.72 -6.34 -8.53
CA ASN A 109 -0.46 -6.98 -8.18
C ASN A 109 -0.51 -7.40 -6.71
N VAL A 110 0.37 -8.34 -6.36
CA VAL A 110 0.44 -8.90 -5.02
C VAL A 110 1.85 -8.72 -4.46
N PHE A 111 1.94 -8.16 -3.27
CA PHE A 111 3.16 -8.12 -2.47
C PHE A 111 2.96 -8.92 -1.18
N GLN A 112 3.64 -10.06 -1.08
CA GLN A 112 3.53 -10.96 0.06
C GLN A 112 4.59 -10.61 1.11
N ALA A 113 4.17 -10.11 2.27
CA ALA A 113 5.03 -9.85 3.42
C ALA A 113 4.81 -10.91 4.52
N LYS A 114 5.46 -10.75 5.68
CA LYS A 114 5.40 -11.74 6.76
C LYS A 114 4.01 -11.88 7.38
N LYS A 115 3.34 -10.77 7.72
CA LYS A 115 2.06 -10.76 8.44
C LYS A 115 0.86 -10.47 7.55
N TYR A 116 1.08 -9.72 6.46
CA TYR A 116 0.04 -9.27 5.55
C TYR A 116 0.48 -9.45 4.09
N VAL A 117 -0.50 -9.61 3.22
CA VAL A 117 -0.34 -9.53 1.78
C VAL A 117 -1.02 -8.25 1.31
N TRP A 118 -0.29 -7.47 0.53
CA TRP A 118 -0.82 -6.24 -0.04
C TRP A 118 -1.22 -6.47 -1.49
N PHE A 119 -2.47 -6.15 -1.79
CA PHE A 119 -2.98 -6.07 -3.16
C PHE A 119 -2.88 -4.62 -3.60
N TYR A 120 -2.31 -4.37 -4.78
CA TYR A 120 -2.09 -3.01 -5.22
C TYR A 120 -2.17 -2.85 -6.75
N ASN A 121 -2.63 -1.69 -7.18
CA ASN A 121 -2.63 -1.32 -8.59
C ASN A 121 -1.23 -0.83 -9.00
N SER A 122 -0.72 -1.32 -10.13
CA SER A 122 0.52 -0.79 -10.72
C SER A 122 0.30 0.50 -11.48
N ARG A 123 -0.94 0.80 -11.89
CA ARG A 123 -1.29 2.03 -12.57
C ARG A 123 -1.25 3.18 -11.58
N GLU A 124 -0.40 4.16 -11.88
CA GLU A 124 -0.64 5.52 -11.41
C GLU A 124 -1.91 5.96 -12.12
N ASP A 125 -3.06 5.88 -11.45
CA ASP A 125 -4.21 6.65 -11.92
C ASP A 125 -3.73 8.10 -11.95
N GLY A 126 -3.55 8.65 -13.16
CA GLY A 126 -2.79 9.85 -13.52
C GLY A 126 -3.26 11.16 -12.88
N LYS A 127 -3.41 11.18 -11.56
CA LYS A 127 -3.74 12.33 -10.72
C LYS A 127 -2.50 13.03 -10.20
N TYR A 128 -1.30 12.47 -10.39
CA TYR A 128 -0.05 13.22 -10.36
C TYR A 128 0.20 13.79 -11.75
N GLY A 129 -0.48 14.89 -12.05
CA GLY A 129 -0.14 15.71 -13.19
C GLY A 129 1.31 16.18 -13.04
N LEU A 130 2.22 15.55 -13.76
CA LEU A 130 3.34 16.26 -14.35
C LEU A 130 2.88 16.65 -15.75
N GLY A 131 2.55 17.93 -15.89
CA GLY A 131 2.66 18.56 -17.19
C GLY A 131 4.11 18.49 -17.68
N THR A 132 4.25 18.68 -18.99
CA THR A 132 5.48 18.76 -19.80
C THR A 132 6.10 17.40 -20.16
N VAL A 133 6.34 17.06 -21.42
CA VAL A 133 6.46 17.84 -22.67
C VAL A 133 5.66 17.18 -23.80
#